data_AF-A0A1F5XYZ1-F1
#
_entry.id   AF-A0A1F5XYZ1-F1
#
_cell.length_a   1.000
_cell.length_b   1.000
_cell.length_c   1.000
_cell.angle_alpha   90.00
_cell.angle_beta   90.00
_cell.angle_gamma   90.00
#
_symmetry.space_group_name_H-M   'P 1'
#
loop_
_entity.id
_entity.type
_entity.pdbx_description
1 polymer ?
#
loop_
_entity_poly.entity_id
_entity_poly.type
_entity_poly.pdbx_seq_one_letter_code
_entity_poly.pdbx_strand_id
1 'polypeptide(L)' 'MSTQIFITIPKRITGNEELVILPRKVLDGLISRQVAEKDVLRWSREARKMKKEGKLSALRSLRDLR' A
#
# COMPACT_ATOMS: atom_id res chain seq x y z
N MET A 1 10.24 -12.72 -33.71
CA MET A 1 11.17 -13.38 -32.75
C MET A 1 11.06 -12.65 -31.43
N SER A 2 10.70 -13.34 -30.35
CA SER A 2 10.61 -12.75 -29.00
C SER A 2 11.98 -12.76 -28.33
N THR A 3 12.50 -11.60 -27.98
CA THR A 3 13.77 -11.46 -27.26
C THR A 3 13.62 -11.98 -25.84
N GLN A 4 14.32 -13.07 -25.51
CA GLN A 4 14.38 -13.59 -24.14
C GLN A 4 15.43 -12.81 -23.35
N ILE A 5 14.99 -12.10 -22.30
CA ILE A 5 15.88 -11.36 -21.40
C ILE A 5 16.12 -12.24 -20.17
N PHE A 6 17.35 -12.70 -19.99
CA PHE A 6 17.77 -13.42 -18.79
C PHE A 6 18.39 -12.45 -17.79
N ILE A 7 17.81 -12.35 -16.60
CA ILE A 7 18.32 -11.53 -15.50
C ILE A 7 18.76 -12.49 -14.39
N THR A 8 20.06 -12.55 -14.13
CA THR A 8 20.61 -13.35 -13.03
C THR A 8 20.72 -12.49 -11.78
N ILE A 9 19.99 -12.86 -10.73
CA ILE A 9 20.00 -12.15 -9.44
C ILE A 9 20.74 -13.02 -8.41
N PRO A 10 21.88 -12.56 -7.85
CA PRO A 10 22.58 -13.29 -6.81
C PRO A 10 21.70 -13.51 -5.57
N LYS A 11 21.58 -14.75 -5.09
CA LYS A 11 20.79 -15.12 -3.90
C LYS A 11 21.19 -14.37 -2.62
N ARG A 12 22.43 -13.89 -2.54
CA ARG A 12 22.90 -13.09 -1.40
C ARG A 12 22.17 -11.75 -1.27
N ILE A 13 21.68 -11.19 -2.38
CA ILE A 13 21.00 -9.88 -2.39
C ILE A 13 19.68 -9.95 -1.64
N THR A 14 18.98 -11.09 -1.70
CA THR A 14 17.69 -11.24 -1.03
C THR A 14 17.83 -11.58 0.45
N GLY A 15 19.04 -11.81 0.98
CA GLY A 15 19.22 -12.06 2.41
C GLY A 15 18.44 -13.27 2.96
N ASN A 16 18.12 -14.27 2.12
CA ASN A 16 17.18 -15.38 2.37
C ASN A 16 15.68 -15.00 2.42
N GLU A 17 15.33 -13.78 2.06
CA GLU A 17 13.95 -13.35 1.84
C GLU A 17 13.49 -13.69 0.41
N GLU A 18 12.19 -13.50 0.17
CA GLU A 18 11.52 -13.79 -1.10
C GLU A 18 11.85 -12.73 -2.16
N LEU A 19 12.15 -13.17 -3.38
CA LEU A 19 12.36 -12.28 -4.52
C LEU A 19 11.03 -12.02 -5.24
N VAL A 20 10.61 -10.76 -5.28
CA VAL A 20 9.43 -10.34 -6.05
C VAL A 20 9.88 -9.52 -7.26
N ILE A 21 9.48 -9.97 -8.45
CA ILE A 21 9.72 -9.25 -9.71
C ILE A 21 8.44 -8.52 -10.09
N LEU A 22 8.52 -7.20 -10.27
CA LEU A 22 7.39 -6.39 -10.72
C LEU A 22 7.81 -5.33 -11.74
N PRO A 23 6.89 -4.89 -12.64
CA PRO A 23 7.16 -3.80 -13.56
C PRO A 23 7.46 -2.49 -12.83
N ARG A 24 8.42 -1.71 -13.34
CA ARG A 24 8.83 -0.43 -12.74
C ARG A 24 7.64 0.52 -12.47
N LYS A 25 6.72 0.64 -13.43
CA LYS A 25 5.52 1.46 -13.31
C LYS A 25 4.63 1.06 -12.12
N VAL A 26 4.55 -0.24 -11.81
CA VAL A 26 3.78 -0.75 -10.68
C VAL A 26 4.47 -0.37 -9.37
N LEU A 27 5.80 -0.50 -9.30
CA LEU A 27 6.57 -0.10 -8.12
C LEU A 27 6.39 1.39 -7.81
N ASP A 28 6.56 2.25 -8.82
CA ASP A 28 6.41 3.70 -8.65
C ASP A 28 4.96 4.06 -8.24
N GLY A 29 3.97 3.31 -8.75
CA GLY A 29 2.58 3.42 -8.33
C GLY A 29 2.34 3.03 -6.86
N LEU A 30 3.05 2.02 -6.35
CA LEU A 30 2.98 1.62 -4.94
C LEU A 30 3.68 2.62 -4.03
N ILE A 31 4.84 3.12 -4.44
CA ILE A 31 5.60 4.15 -3.70
C ILE A 31 4.80 5.45 -3.64
N SER A 32 4.16 5.87 -4.73
CA SER A 32 3.36 7.10 -4.74
C SER A 32 2.07 7.02 -3.90
N ARG A 33 1.58 5.80 -3.61
CA ARG A 33 0.46 5.55 -2.68
C ARG A 33 0.90 5.41 -1.24
N GLN A 34 2.20 5.57 -0.95
CA GLN A 34 2.71 5.51 0.40
C GLN A 34 2.04 6.61 1.24
N VAL A 35 1.29 6.18 2.24
CA VAL A 35 0.63 7.09 3.17
C VAL A 35 1.70 7.77 4.01
N ALA A 36 1.83 9.09 3.87
CA ALA A 36 2.74 9.85 4.72
C ALA A 36 2.18 9.97 6.13
N GLU A 37 3.06 10.08 7.14
CA GLU A 37 2.66 10.27 8.54
C GLU A 37 1.71 11.48 8.70
N LYS A 38 1.95 12.54 7.94
CA LYS A 38 1.10 13.74 7.90
C LYS A 38 -0.33 13.43 7.46
N ASP A 39 -0.53 12.50 6.53
CA ASP A 39 -1.85 12.10 6.08
C ASP A 39 -2.59 11.33 7.17
N VAL A 40 -1.90 10.43 7.89
CA VAL A 40 -2.47 9.69 9.03
C VAL A 40 -2.94 10.65 10.13
N LEU A 41 -2.12 11.63 10.49
CA LEU A 41 -2.47 12.63 11.49
C LEU A 41 -3.64 13.50 11.04
N ARG A 42 -3.68 13.90 9.76
CA ARG A 42 -4.81 14.67 9.19
C ARG A 42 -6.10 13.85 9.26
N TRP A 43 -6.10 12.62 8.74
CA TRP A 43 -7.28 11.74 8.76
C TRP A 43 -7.77 11.46 10.18
N SER A 44 -6.85 11.29 11.14
CA SER A 44 -7.20 11.11 12.56
C SER A 44 -7.94 12.32 13.13
N ARG A 45 -7.50 13.54 12.79
CA ARG A 45 -8.17 14.79 13.21
C ARG A 45 -9.54 14.94 12.54
N GLU A 46 -9.63 14.65 11.25
CA GLU A 46 -10.87 14.68 10.49
C GLU A 46 -11.90 13.68 11.05
N ALA A 47 -11.48 12.44 11.31
CA ALA A 47 -12.33 11.42 11.92
C ALA A 47 -12.84 11.84 13.31
N ARG A 48 -11.97 12.45 14.14
CA ARG A 48 -12.39 13.02 15.45
C ARG A 48 -13.43 14.12 15.28
N LYS A 49 -13.25 15.02 14.31
CA LYS A 49 -14.22 16.09 14.01
C LYS A 49 -15.56 15.51 13.55
N MET A 50 -15.54 14.57 12.61
CA MET A 50 -16.76 13.89 12.14
C MET A 50 -17.48 13.13 13.26
N LYS A 51 -16.73 12.50 14.17
CA LYS A 51 -17.31 11.84 15.35
C LYS A 51 -18.02 12.84 16.26
N LYS A 52 -17.39 13.98 16.54
CA LYS A 52 -17.98 15.06 17.35
C LYS A 52 -19.25 15.63 16.71
N GLU A 53 -19.28 15.71 15.39
CA GLU A 53 -20.45 16.18 14.62
C GLU A 53 -21.53 15.12 14.38
N GLY A 54 -21.33 13.88 14.85
CA GLY A 54 -22.28 12.77 14.60
C GLY A 54 -22.33 12.31 13.14
N LYS A 55 -21.38 12.74 12.30
CA LYS A 55 -21.30 12.42 10.86
C LYS A 55 -20.36 11.26 10.56
N LEU A 56 -19.67 10.74 11.56
CA LEU A 56 -18.79 9.59 11.37
C LEU A 56 -19.65 8.33 11.20
N SER A 57 -19.62 7.75 10.01
CA SER A 57 -20.29 6.49 9.70
C SER A 57 -19.82 5.40 10.68
N ALA A 58 -20.76 4.62 11.21
CA ALA A 58 -20.38 3.43 11.96
C ALA A 58 -19.62 2.50 11.02
N LEU A 59 -18.36 2.18 11.37
CA LEU A 59 -17.63 1.11 10.71
C LEU A 59 -18.35 -0.19 11.07
N ARG A 60 -19.23 -0.63 10.17
CA ARG A 60 -19.75 -1.99 10.22
C ARG A 60 -18.57 -2.93 9.99
N SER A 61 -18.60 -4.08 10.65
CA SER A 61 -17.52 -5.05 10.52
C SER A 61 -17.37 -5.43 9.03
N LEU A 62 -16.18 -5.86 8.60
CA LEU A 62 -16.00 -6.32 7.21
C LEU A 62 -16.93 -7.49 6.84
N ARG A 63 -17.50 -8.19 7.84
CA ARG A 63 -18.52 -9.24 7.63
C ARG A 63 -19.85 -8.67 7.14
N ASP A 64 -20.12 -7.41 7.40
CA ASP A 64 -21.37 -6.72 7.05
C ASP A 64 -21.36 -6.14 5.62
N LEU A 65 -20.25 -6.31 4.88
CA LEU A 65 -20.06 -5.89 3.48
C LEU A 65 -20.23 -7.03 2.47
N ARG A 66 -20.64 -8.22 2.92
CA ARG A 66 -20.89 -9.40 2.08
C ARG A 66 -22.34 -9.49 1.63
#